data_AF-A0AAW1H941-F1
#
_entry.id   AF-A0AAW1H941-F1
#
_cell.length_a   1.000
_cell.length_b   1.000
_cell.length_c   1.000
_cell.angle_alpha   90.00
_cell.angle_beta   90.00
_cell.angle_gamma   90.00
#
_symmetry.space_group_name_H-M   'P 1'
#
loop_
_entity.id
_entity.type
_entity.pdbx_description
1 polymer ?
#
loop_
_entity_poly.entity_id
_entity_poly.type
_entity_poly.pdbx_seq_one_letter_code
_entity_poly.pdbx_strand_id
1 'polypeptide(L)'
;MAAIAGVYRRELPSPAIEFASPQGKQLFAEALANGNMEGFFKLISYYQTRSEPAYCGLATLAVVLNSLSIDPRRKWKGPWRWFDDTMLDCCEPLEKVKVNGISFGKVACLAHCNGAEVDTFRANESTEAAFRKYVSSCTSSEDCHMIVSYHRGHLKQLSLARGDSSYEFHSPGRCQVCGLFEF
;
A
#
# COMPACT_ATOMS: atom_id res chain seq x y z
N MET A 1 -21.96 -25.42 -13.21
CA MET A 1 -20.95 -24.94 -12.25
C MET A 1 -21.67 -24.45 -11.00
N ALA A 2 -21.09 -24.60 -9.81
CA ALA A 2 -21.60 -23.89 -8.63
C ALA A 2 -21.22 -22.41 -8.74
N ALA A 3 -22.14 -21.50 -8.41
CA ALA A 3 -21.83 -20.08 -8.35
C ALA A 3 -20.95 -19.81 -7.12
N ILE A 4 -19.79 -19.16 -7.31
CA ILE A 4 -18.99 -18.68 -6.19
C ILE A 4 -19.74 -17.50 -5.58
N ALA A 5 -20.07 -17.59 -4.29
CA ALA A 5 -20.75 -16.51 -3.58
C ALA A 5 -19.84 -15.27 -3.51
N GLY A 6 -20.37 -14.12 -3.94
CA GLY A 6 -19.64 -12.85 -3.87
C GLY A 6 -19.35 -12.44 -2.42
N VAL A 7 -18.14 -11.93 -2.18
CA VAL A 7 -17.74 -11.44 -0.85
C VAL A 7 -18.05 -9.95 -0.75
N TYR A 8 -18.94 -9.57 0.16
CA TYR A 8 -19.31 -8.19 0.44
C TYR A 8 -19.06 -7.86 1.92
N ARG A 9 -18.44 -6.69 2.20
CA ARG A 9 -18.12 -6.12 3.53
C ARG A 9 -18.07 -7.13 4.69
N ARG A 10 -16.98 -7.89 4.80
CA ARG A 10 -16.74 -8.76 5.95
C ARG A 10 -16.42 -7.95 7.21
N GLU A 11 -16.84 -8.46 8.36
CA GLU A 11 -16.44 -7.95 9.67
C GLU A 11 -14.92 -8.06 9.86
N LEU A 12 -14.35 -7.09 10.56
CA LEU A 12 -12.92 -7.09 10.89
C LEU A 12 -12.66 -7.98 12.11
N PRO A 13 -11.67 -8.90 12.05
CA PRO A 13 -11.31 -9.72 13.20
C PRO A 13 -10.58 -8.88 14.26
N SER A 14 -10.94 -9.08 15.54
CA SER A 14 -10.19 -8.50 16.66
C SER A 14 -8.69 -8.87 16.56
N PRO A 15 -7.75 -7.92 16.71
CA PRO A 15 -7.93 -6.57 17.27
C PRO A 15 -8.16 -5.44 16.25
N ALA A 16 -8.47 -5.71 14.98
CA ALA A 16 -8.64 -4.68 13.96
C ALA A 16 -9.93 -3.85 14.16
N ILE A 17 -9.82 -2.52 13.97
CA ILE A 17 -10.90 -1.53 14.16
C ILE A 17 -11.24 -0.91 12.80
N GLU A 18 -12.53 -0.73 12.48
CA GLU A 18 -12.92 -0.06 11.23
C GLU A 18 -12.59 1.44 11.32
N PHE A 19 -11.82 1.95 10.37
CA PHE A 19 -11.42 3.36 10.30
C PHE A 19 -12.60 4.35 10.35
N ALA A 20 -13.74 3.99 9.73
CA ALA A 20 -14.95 4.82 9.69
C ALA A 20 -15.81 4.74 10.98
N SER A 21 -15.53 3.81 11.89
CA SER A 21 -16.24 3.68 13.17
C SER A 21 -15.96 4.85 14.12
N PRO A 22 -16.75 5.05 15.19
CA PRO A 22 -16.46 6.05 16.22
C PRO A 22 -15.06 5.89 16.83
N GLN A 23 -14.65 4.65 17.12
CA GLN A 23 -13.33 4.34 17.68
C GLN A 23 -12.19 4.59 16.67
N GLY A 24 -12.38 4.23 15.40
CA GLY A 24 -11.41 4.50 14.34
C GLY A 24 -11.19 6.00 14.12
N LYS A 25 -12.28 6.79 14.13
CA LYS A 25 -12.24 8.25 14.08
C LYS A 25 -11.56 8.88 15.29
N GLN A 26 -11.82 8.36 16.49
CA GLN A 26 -11.13 8.80 17.71
C GLN A 26 -9.62 8.56 17.61
N LEU A 27 -9.20 7.33 17.28
CA LEU A 27 -7.77 6.99 17.13
C LEU A 27 -7.08 7.83 16.05
N PHE A 28 -7.75 8.12 14.94
CA PHE A 28 -7.22 9.01 13.91
C PHE A 28 -7.08 10.46 14.41
N ALA A 29 -8.09 11.00 15.11
CA ALA A 29 -8.05 12.34 15.68
C ALA A 29 -6.95 12.49 16.76
N GLU A 30 -6.77 11.46 17.60
CA GLU A 30 -5.68 11.40 18.58
C GLU A 30 -4.31 11.32 17.89
N ALA A 31 -4.13 10.49 16.86
CA ALA A 31 -2.87 10.39 16.12
C ALA A 31 -2.54 11.70 15.37
N LEU A 32 -3.54 12.36 14.80
CA LEU A 32 -3.40 13.67 14.14
C LEU A 32 -3.07 14.78 15.14
N ALA A 33 -3.76 14.85 16.28
CA ALA A 33 -3.46 15.85 17.32
C ALA A 33 -2.04 15.69 17.91
N ASN A 34 -1.48 14.48 17.87
CA ASN A 34 -0.09 14.20 18.23
C ASN A 34 0.91 14.38 17.06
N GLY A 35 0.50 14.96 15.92
CA GLY A 35 1.38 15.16 14.76
C GLY A 35 1.92 13.88 14.15
N ASN A 36 1.20 12.76 14.26
CA ASN A 36 1.57 11.44 13.74
C ASN A 36 0.77 11.05 12.49
N MET A 37 0.07 11.98 11.81
CA MET A 37 -0.77 11.69 10.64
C MET A 37 -0.69 12.72 9.49
N GLU A 38 0.28 13.64 9.48
CA GLU A 38 0.42 14.66 8.43
C GLU A 38 0.44 14.05 7.00
N GLY A 39 1.16 12.94 6.81
CA GLY A 39 1.24 12.23 5.53
C GLY A 39 -0.09 11.64 5.03
N PHE A 40 -1.11 11.54 5.88
CA PHE A 40 -2.44 11.10 5.49
C PHE A 40 -3.12 12.07 4.53
N PHE A 41 -2.93 13.39 4.70
CA PHE A 41 -3.62 14.39 3.88
C PHE A 41 -3.21 14.34 2.42
N LYS A 42 -1.90 14.16 2.13
CA LYS A 42 -1.47 13.84 0.76
C LYS A 42 -2.08 12.53 0.32
N LEU A 43 -1.81 11.42 1.01
CA LEU A 43 -2.29 10.08 0.62
C LEU A 43 -3.77 10.02 0.21
N ILE A 44 -4.66 10.56 1.05
CA ILE A 44 -6.11 10.47 0.84
C ILE A 44 -6.56 11.27 -0.39
N SER A 45 -5.85 12.35 -0.75
CA SER A 45 -6.09 13.11 -1.99
C SER A 45 -5.73 12.36 -3.27
N TYR A 46 -4.92 11.29 -3.18
CA TYR A 46 -4.53 10.46 -4.32
C TYR A 46 -5.06 9.02 -4.23
N TYR A 47 -5.88 8.70 -3.22
CA TYR A 47 -6.34 7.34 -2.94
C TYR A 47 -7.24 6.79 -4.06
N GLN A 48 -6.97 5.55 -4.49
CA GLN A 48 -7.68 4.90 -5.59
C GLN A 48 -7.97 3.42 -5.27
N THR A 49 -9.03 2.90 -5.87
CA THR A 49 -9.31 1.45 -5.91
C THR A 49 -8.44 0.79 -6.97
N ARG A 50 -7.88 -0.39 -6.67
CA ARG A 50 -7.18 -1.26 -7.63
C ARG A 50 -8.05 -1.53 -8.88
N SER A 51 -7.48 -1.47 -10.08
CA SER A 51 -8.20 -1.85 -11.31
C SER A 51 -8.38 -3.36 -11.45
N GLU A 52 -7.42 -4.15 -10.97
CA GLU A 52 -7.45 -5.62 -10.96
C GLU A 52 -7.23 -6.17 -9.53
N PRO A 53 -7.78 -7.34 -9.16
CA PRO A 53 -7.63 -7.91 -7.82
C PRO A 53 -6.16 -8.03 -7.38
N ALA A 54 -5.28 -8.45 -8.28
CA ALA A 54 -3.86 -8.69 -8.04
C ALA A 54 -2.99 -7.41 -8.03
N TYR A 55 -3.52 -6.24 -8.42
CA TYR A 55 -2.77 -4.99 -8.55
C TYR A 55 -2.57 -4.23 -7.22
N CYS A 56 -2.56 -4.91 -6.06
CA CYS A 56 -2.39 -4.26 -4.75
C CYS A 56 -1.08 -3.47 -4.63
N GLY A 57 0.05 -4.07 -4.98
CA GLY A 57 1.33 -3.36 -4.98
C GLY A 57 1.41 -2.24 -6.03
N LEU A 58 0.73 -2.38 -7.17
CA LEU A 58 0.72 -1.36 -8.23
C LEU A 58 -0.15 -0.15 -7.84
N ALA A 59 -1.39 -0.38 -7.39
CA ALA A 59 -2.30 0.69 -6.98
C ALA A 59 -1.75 1.48 -5.80
N THR A 60 -1.24 0.79 -4.77
CA THR A 60 -0.59 1.45 -3.62
C THR A 60 0.63 2.24 -4.08
N LEU A 61 1.50 1.69 -4.95
CA LEU A 61 2.64 2.44 -5.48
C LEU A 61 2.23 3.65 -6.35
N ALA A 62 1.14 3.57 -7.11
CA ALA A 62 0.64 4.71 -7.87
C ALA A 62 0.04 5.81 -6.97
N VAL A 63 -0.70 5.47 -5.91
CA VAL A 63 -1.10 6.46 -4.88
C VAL A 63 0.14 7.17 -4.35
N VAL A 64 1.15 6.38 -3.97
CA VAL A 64 2.43 6.80 -3.41
C VAL A 64 3.15 7.78 -4.34
N LEU A 65 3.47 7.39 -5.58
CA LEU A 65 4.22 8.24 -6.51
C LEU A 65 3.50 9.56 -6.84
N ASN A 66 2.16 9.55 -6.92
CA ASN A 66 1.38 10.78 -7.13
C ASN A 66 1.37 11.70 -5.89
N SER A 67 1.25 11.16 -4.67
CA SER A 67 1.32 11.98 -3.44
C SER A 67 2.73 12.54 -3.20
N LEU A 68 3.74 11.83 -3.66
CA LEU A 68 5.13 12.31 -3.78
C LEU A 68 5.31 13.42 -4.85
N SER A 69 4.28 13.72 -5.65
CA SER A 69 4.33 14.64 -6.79
C SER A 69 5.41 14.32 -7.83
N ILE A 70 5.78 13.04 -7.96
CA ILE A 70 6.74 12.60 -8.98
C ILE A 70 6.10 12.70 -10.36
N ASP A 71 6.86 13.24 -11.32
CA ASP A 71 6.44 13.31 -12.71
C ASP A 71 6.66 11.96 -13.43
N PRO A 72 5.60 11.24 -13.86
CA PRO A 72 5.76 9.99 -14.61
C PRO A 72 6.44 10.19 -15.97
N ARG A 73 6.51 11.43 -16.48
CA ARG A 73 7.03 11.83 -17.80
C ARG A 73 6.32 11.20 -19.02
N ARG A 74 5.44 10.22 -18.80
CA ARG A 74 4.44 9.68 -19.74
C ARG A 74 3.05 10.28 -19.47
N LYS A 75 2.20 10.34 -20.50
CA LYS A 75 0.78 10.74 -20.40
C LYS A 75 -0.06 9.56 -19.92
N TRP A 76 -1.10 9.84 -19.14
CA TRP A 76 -2.11 8.88 -18.71
C TRP A 76 -3.37 8.98 -19.58
N LYS A 77 -4.04 10.14 -19.54
CA LYS A 77 -5.31 10.39 -20.23
C LYS A 77 -5.25 11.77 -20.90
N GLY A 78 -5.31 11.81 -22.24
CA GLY A 78 -5.22 13.07 -22.99
C GLY A 78 -3.92 13.84 -22.72
N PRO A 79 -3.96 15.10 -22.28
CA PRO A 79 -2.75 15.86 -21.91
C PRO A 79 -2.21 15.50 -20.51
N TRP A 80 -3.02 14.87 -19.65
CA TRP A 80 -2.72 14.70 -18.23
C TRP A 80 -1.61 13.66 -18.00
N ARG A 81 -0.74 13.95 -17.02
CA ARG A 81 0.35 13.09 -16.55
C ARG A 81 0.07 12.74 -15.09
N TRP A 82 0.04 11.45 -14.80
CA TRP A 82 -0.42 10.85 -13.54
C TRP A 82 0.09 9.41 -13.48
N PHE A 83 0.27 8.84 -12.29
CA PHE A 83 0.48 7.40 -12.13
C PHE A 83 -0.85 6.67 -11.93
N ASP A 84 -1.08 5.66 -12.75
CA ASP A 84 -2.18 4.72 -12.68
C ASP A 84 -1.59 3.30 -12.56
N ASP A 85 -2.30 2.35 -11.97
CA ASP A 85 -1.75 1.00 -11.74
C ASP A 85 -1.45 0.24 -13.05
N THR A 86 -2.11 0.61 -14.15
CA THR A 86 -1.81 0.14 -15.52
C THR A 86 -0.56 0.76 -16.15
N MET A 87 0.16 1.64 -15.45
CA MET A 87 1.35 2.34 -15.98
C MET A 87 2.68 1.88 -15.34
N LEU A 88 2.66 0.87 -14.47
CA LEU A 88 3.80 0.45 -13.64
C LEU A 88 4.41 -0.89 -14.12
N ASP A 89 5.02 -0.87 -15.30
CA ASP A 89 5.40 -2.04 -16.09
C ASP A 89 6.91 -2.35 -16.15
N CYS A 90 7.77 -1.43 -15.71
CA CYS A 90 9.22 -1.46 -15.98
C CYS A 90 9.99 -2.67 -15.41
N CYS A 91 9.50 -3.31 -14.34
CA CYS A 91 10.19 -4.40 -13.64
C CYS A 91 9.50 -5.77 -13.74
N GLU A 92 8.21 -5.81 -14.08
CA GLU A 92 7.47 -7.05 -14.39
C GLU A 92 6.28 -6.71 -15.32
N PRO A 93 6.08 -7.42 -16.44
CA PRO A 93 4.93 -7.21 -17.31
C PRO A 93 3.59 -7.34 -16.59
N LEU A 94 2.69 -6.41 -16.84
CA LEU A 94 1.36 -6.31 -16.20
C LEU A 94 0.55 -7.61 -16.30
N GLU A 95 0.58 -8.30 -17.44
CA GLU A 95 -0.09 -9.60 -17.63
C GLU A 95 0.36 -10.67 -16.61
N LYS A 96 1.63 -10.67 -16.20
CA LYS A 96 2.12 -11.57 -15.15
C LYS A 96 1.68 -11.11 -13.76
N VAL A 97 1.68 -9.80 -13.51
CA VAL A 97 1.22 -9.22 -12.24
C VAL A 97 -0.27 -9.48 -12.05
N LYS A 98 -1.06 -9.45 -13.12
CA LYS A 98 -2.51 -9.73 -13.12
C LYS A 98 -2.83 -11.17 -12.72
N VAL A 99 -1.93 -12.13 -13.03
CA VAL A 99 -2.08 -13.54 -12.66
C VAL A 99 -1.49 -13.86 -11.28
N ASN A 100 -0.33 -13.28 -10.92
CA ASN A 100 0.46 -13.74 -9.77
C ASN A 100 0.52 -12.74 -8.60
N GLY A 101 -0.02 -11.53 -8.77
CA GLY A 101 0.33 -10.39 -7.93
C GLY A 101 1.77 -9.91 -8.17
N ILE A 102 2.28 -9.09 -7.26
CA ILE A 102 3.64 -8.55 -7.32
C ILE A 102 4.38 -8.76 -5.99
N SER A 103 5.66 -9.12 -6.06
CA SER A 103 6.49 -9.33 -4.87
C SER A 103 7.09 -8.03 -4.35
N PHE A 104 7.39 -7.99 -3.05
CA PHE A 104 8.04 -6.88 -2.34
C PHE A 104 9.21 -6.24 -3.12
N GLY A 105 10.19 -7.04 -3.55
CA GLY A 105 11.35 -6.56 -4.29
C GLY A 105 11.02 -6.01 -5.68
N LYS A 106 9.93 -6.46 -6.30
CA LYS A 106 9.43 -5.92 -7.57
C LYS A 106 8.72 -4.58 -7.36
N VAL A 107 7.98 -4.39 -6.26
CA VAL A 107 7.41 -3.07 -5.89
C VAL A 107 8.53 -2.05 -5.64
N ALA A 108 9.60 -2.43 -4.92
CA ALA A 108 10.78 -1.57 -4.73
C ALA A 108 11.46 -1.21 -6.07
N CYS A 109 11.62 -2.19 -6.96
CA CYS A 109 12.16 -1.97 -8.31
C CYS A 109 11.30 -0.98 -9.12
N LEU A 110 9.96 -1.13 -9.10
CA LEU A 110 9.03 -0.21 -9.77
C LEU A 110 9.11 1.20 -9.18
N ALA A 111 9.23 1.34 -7.85
CA ALA A 111 9.35 2.64 -7.20
C ALA A 111 10.63 3.37 -7.66
N HIS A 112 11.77 2.68 -7.61
CA HIS A 112 13.07 3.22 -8.05
C HIS A 112 13.08 3.56 -9.55
N CYS A 113 12.53 2.69 -10.43
CA CYS A 113 12.53 2.96 -11.88
C CYS A 113 11.70 4.21 -12.26
N ASN A 114 10.67 4.52 -11.47
CA ASN A 114 9.81 5.68 -11.68
C ASN A 114 10.33 6.96 -11.02
N GLY A 115 11.48 6.91 -10.34
CA GLY A 115 12.19 8.08 -9.81
C GLY A 115 11.95 8.39 -8.34
N ALA A 116 11.44 7.44 -7.54
CA ALA A 116 11.50 7.56 -6.09
C ALA A 116 12.90 7.17 -5.57
N GLU A 117 13.37 7.88 -4.54
CA GLU A 117 14.36 7.35 -3.59
C GLU A 117 13.68 6.24 -2.76
N VAL A 118 14.35 5.10 -2.54
CA VAL A 118 13.74 3.90 -1.94
C VAL A 118 14.72 3.15 -1.05
N ASP A 119 14.47 3.16 0.25
CA ASP A 119 15.02 2.15 1.17
C ASP A 119 14.14 0.90 1.20
N THR A 120 14.75 -0.27 1.42
CA THR A 120 14.03 -1.53 1.64
C THR A 120 14.52 -2.24 2.89
N PHE A 121 13.58 -2.67 3.73
CA PHE A 121 13.86 -3.49 4.91
C PHE A 121 12.96 -4.73 4.87
N ARG A 122 13.53 -5.93 5.07
CA ARG A 122 12.75 -7.16 5.27
C ARG A 122 12.54 -7.45 6.76
N ALA A 123 11.56 -8.29 7.04
CA ALA A 123 11.26 -8.78 8.38
C ALA A 123 12.48 -9.40 9.09
N ASN A 124 13.24 -10.22 8.36
CA ASN A 124 14.45 -10.90 8.83
C ASN A 124 15.71 -10.01 8.87
N GLU A 125 15.60 -8.74 8.47
CA GLU A 125 16.70 -7.77 8.37
C GLU A 125 16.48 -6.55 9.29
N SER A 126 15.40 -6.55 10.09
CA SER A 126 14.96 -5.41 10.88
C SER A 126 14.42 -5.85 12.25
N THR A 127 14.00 -4.88 13.07
CA THR A 127 13.39 -5.12 14.39
C THR A 127 12.09 -4.35 14.53
N GLU A 128 11.17 -4.85 15.36
CA GLU A 128 9.87 -4.19 15.58
C GLU A 128 10.04 -2.74 16.06
N ALA A 129 11.04 -2.48 16.91
CA ALA A 129 11.38 -1.14 17.38
C ALA A 129 11.87 -0.21 16.26
N ALA A 130 12.73 -0.71 15.34
CA ALA A 130 13.15 0.05 14.16
C ALA A 130 11.96 0.33 13.24
N PHE A 131 11.08 -0.65 13.01
CA PHE A 131 9.87 -0.47 12.23
C PHE A 131 8.91 0.57 12.82
N ARG A 132 8.63 0.52 14.13
CA ARG A 132 7.78 1.52 14.79
C ARG A 132 8.38 2.93 14.67
N LYS A 133 9.71 3.07 14.77
CA LYS A 133 10.41 4.32 14.49
C LYS A 133 10.18 4.78 13.04
N TYR A 134 10.34 3.90 12.05
CA TYR A 134 10.08 4.24 10.65
C TYR A 134 8.64 4.72 10.46
N VAL A 135 7.63 3.98 10.95
CA VAL A 135 6.22 4.40 10.88
C VAL A 135 6.03 5.82 11.41
N SER A 136 6.47 6.12 12.63
CA SER A 136 6.31 7.47 13.21
C SER A 136 7.03 8.53 12.38
N SER A 137 8.30 8.34 11.99
CA SER A 137 9.00 9.32 11.14
C SER A 137 8.34 9.54 9.78
N CYS A 138 7.59 8.54 9.31
CA CYS A 138 6.92 8.54 8.03
C CYS A 138 5.51 9.16 8.10
N THR A 139 4.68 8.80 9.08
CA THR A 139 3.33 9.36 9.22
C THR A 139 3.32 10.78 9.80
N SER A 140 4.31 11.16 10.61
CA SER A 140 4.54 12.55 11.08
C SER A 140 5.02 13.52 9.99
N SER A 141 5.14 13.05 8.76
CA SER A 141 5.67 13.83 7.65
C SER A 141 4.71 13.75 6.48
N GLU A 142 4.53 14.85 5.77
CA GLU A 142 4.04 14.76 4.39
C GLU A 142 5.09 14.13 3.44
N ASP A 143 6.18 13.58 4.01
CA ASP A 143 7.36 13.08 3.32
C ASP A 143 7.98 11.70 3.79
N CYS A 144 7.27 10.73 4.40
CA CYS A 144 7.58 9.28 4.15
C CYS A 144 6.38 8.26 4.07
N HIS A 145 6.32 7.44 2.99
CA HIS A 145 5.45 6.31 2.58
C HIS A 145 6.23 5.08 2.98
N MET A 146 5.93 4.54 4.15
CA MET A 146 6.21 3.13 4.40
C MET A 146 5.24 2.28 3.55
N ILE A 147 5.64 1.82 2.35
CA ILE A 147 4.84 0.81 1.64
C ILE A 147 5.05 -0.54 2.32
N VAL A 148 4.09 -0.88 3.18
CA VAL A 148 3.97 -2.17 3.83
C VAL A 148 3.64 -3.24 2.81
N SER A 149 4.28 -4.41 2.91
CA SER A 149 3.79 -5.69 2.39
C SER A 149 3.51 -6.62 3.58
N TYR A 150 2.37 -7.33 3.61
CA TYR A 150 2.03 -8.25 4.71
C TYR A 150 1.13 -9.41 4.26
N HIS A 151 1.21 -10.53 4.98
CA HIS A 151 0.36 -11.70 4.76
C HIS A 151 -0.97 -11.58 5.51
N ARG A 152 -2.10 -11.52 4.79
CA ARG A 152 -3.44 -11.36 5.41
C ARG A 152 -3.82 -12.48 6.39
N GLY A 153 -3.20 -13.66 6.28
CA GLY A 153 -3.47 -14.81 7.15
C GLY A 153 -3.24 -14.53 8.63
N HIS A 154 -2.17 -13.79 8.95
CA HIS A 154 -1.77 -13.58 10.35
C HIS A 154 -2.59 -12.47 11.03
N LEU A 155 -3.13 -11.53 10.24
CA LEU A 155 -4.20 -10.62 10.65
C LEU A 155 -5.61 -11.25 10.59
N LYS A 156 -5.74 -12.52 10.21
CA LYS A 156 -7.02 -13.26 10.03
C LYS A 156 -7.97 -12.64 8.97
N GLN A 157 -7.44 -11.82 8.06
CA GLN A 157 -8.19 -11.06 7.04
C GLN A 157 -8.36 -11.79 5.70
N LEU A 158 -8.17 -13.12 5.66
CA LEU A 158 -8.27 -13.91 4.43
C LEU A 158 -9.71 -14.03 3.93
N SER A 159 -9.91 -13.72 2.65
CA SER A 159 -11.01 -14.22 1.81
C SER A 159 -11.02 -15.76 1.83
N LEU A 160 -12.21 -16.37 1.94
CA LEU A 160 -12.36 -17.83 1.98
C LEU A 160 -12.26 -18.52 0.60
N ALA A 161 -11.98 -17.74 -0.45
CA ALA A 161 -11.73 -18.26 -1.79
C ALA A 161 -10.26 -18.70 -1.92
N ARG A 162 -10.03 -19.99 -2.18
CA ARG A 162 -8.69 -20.50 -2.54
C ARG A 162 -8.21 -19.81 -3.83
N GLY A 163 -7.09 -19.10 -3.76
CA GLY A 163 -6.43 -18.51 -4.93
C GLY A 163 -6.25 -16.99 -4.88
N ASP A 164 -6.82 -16.28 -3.91
CA ASP A 164 -6.50 -14.87 -3.68
C ASP A 164 -5.01 -14.73 -3.31
N SER A 165 -4.27 -13.87 -4.01
CA SER A 165 -2.84 -13.65 -3.74
C SER A 165 -2.67 -13.08 -2.33
N SER A 166 -2.02 -13.83 -1.44
CA SER A 166 -2.20 -13.68 0.02
C SER A 166 -1.48 -12.49 0.65
N TYR A 167 -0.78 -11.69 -0.16
CA TYR A 167 -0.06 -10.49 0.23
C TYR A 167 -0.84 -9.22 -0.14
N GLU A 168 -1.07 -8.34 0.84
CA GLU A 168 -1.62 -7.01 0.59
C GLU A 168 -0.56 -5.93 0.86
N PHE A 169 -0.72 -4.77 0.19
CA PHE A 169 0.15 -3.61 0.33
C PHE A 169 -0.62 -2.38 0.85
N HIS A 170 -0.06 -1.65 1.83
CA HIS A 170 -0.69 -0.54 2.57
C HIS A 170 0.35 0.58 2.92
N SER A 171 -0.02 1.85 3.21
CA SER A 171 0.97 2.99 3.18
C SER A 171 0.66 4.30 3.97
N PRO A 172 1.69 5.02 4.53
CA PRO A 172 1.92 6.50 4.80
C PRO A 172 2.43 7.32 3.54
N GLY A 173 3.14 8.50 3.56
CA GLY A 173 3.82 9.12 2.35
C GLY A 173 5.04 10.13 2.31
N ARG A 174 6.26 10.13 1.62
CA ARG A 174 7.19 9.47 0.55
C ARG A 174 7.89 8.03 0.59
N CYS A 175 8.04 7.34 -0.54
CA CYS A 175 8.40 5.90 -0.73
C CYS A 175 9.69 5.30 -0.08
N GLN A 176 9.68 4.97 1.21
CA GLN A 176 10.49 3.84 1.70
C GLN A 176 9.67 2.54 1.58
N VAL A 177 10.16 1.56 0.82
CA VAL A 177 9.52 0.23 0.74
C VAL A 177 9.98 -0.62 1.93
N CYS A 178 9.67 -0.12 3.13
CA CYS A 178 9.83 -0.85 4.39
C CYS A 178 8.80 -1.98 4.45
N GLY A 179 9.24 -3.23 4.33
CA GLY A 179 8.38 -4.39 4.58
C GLY A 179 8.11 -4.52 6.08
N LEU A 180 6.87 -4.83 6.47
CA LEU A 180 6.65 -5.40 7.80
C LEU A 180 7.06 -6.87 7.79
N PHE A 181 7.75 -7.27 8.85
CA PHE A 181 7.32 -8.33 9.75
C PHE A 181 6.36 -9.37 9.14
N GLU A 182 6.98 -10.40 8.58
CA GLU A 182 6.54 -11.78 8.75
C GLU A 182 6.59 -12.12 10.25
N PHE A 183 5.50 -11.79 10.94
CA PHE A 183 4.91 -12.69 11.94
C PHE A 183 3.95 -13.63 11.22
#